data_AF-A0A2N7C2C4-F1
#
_entry.id   AF-A0A2N7C2C4-F1
#
_cell.length_a   1.000
_cell.length_b   1.000
_cell.length_c   1.000
_cell.angle_alpha   90.00
_cell.angle_beta   90.00
_cell.angle_gamma   90.00
#
_symmetry.space_group_name_H-M   'P 1'
#
loop_
_entity.id
_entity.type
_entity.pdbx_description
1 polymer ?
#
loop_
_entity_poly.entity_id
_entity_poly.type
_entity_poly.pdbx_seq_one_letter_code
_entity_poly.pdbx_strand_id
1 'polypeptide(L)'
;MRTLTTLGLFSVLLPFSAISGENVTYQVDGMDYEGYWSEASDQAPLVLLVYDWDGLTDYEKKRSEMLNELGYNVFAIDLFGKVICTRSFGH
;
A
#
# COMPACT_ATOMS: atom_id res chain seq x y z
N MET A 1 19.15 0.84 56.72
CA MET A 1 18.10 1.11 55.72
C MET A 1 18.60 0.62 54.38
N ARG A 2 18.00 -0.43 53.80
CA ARG A 2 18.42 -1.02 52.51
C ARG A 2 17.28 -0.82 51.53
N THR A 3 17.42 0.11 50.60
CA THR A 3 16.43 0.37 49.55
C THR A 3 16.62 -0.65 48.43
N LEU A 4 15.70 -1.62 48.30
CA LEU A 4 15.62 -2.51 47.14
C LEU A 4 14.92 -1.75 46.00
N THR A 5 15.63 -1.44 44.93
CA THR A 5 15.08 -0.94 43.66
C THR A 5 14.50 -2.12 42.86
N THR A 6 13.17 -2.17 42.72
CA THR A 6 12.47 -3.07 41.81
C THR A 6 12.61 -2.58 40.38
N LEU A 7 13.24 -3.38 39.52
CA LEU A 7 13.39 -3.11 38.09
C LEU A 7 12.05 -3.42 37.40
N GLY A 8 11.25 -2.38 37.14
CA GLY A 8 10.00 -2.49 36.40
C GLY A 8 10.25 -2.78 34.92
N LEU A 9 9.78 -3.92 34.44
CA LEU A 9 9.74 -4.27 33.03
C LEU A 9 8.68 -3.41 32.34
N PHE A 10 9.08 -2.27 31.78
CA PHE A 10 8.21 -1.38 31.01
C PHE A 10 8.19 -1.87 29.56
N SER A 11 7.22 -2.72 29.20
CA SER A 11 6.99 -3.09 27.81
C SER A 11 6.49 -1.87 27.03
N VAL A 12 7.34 -1.33 26.17
CA VAL A 12 7.00 -0.25 25.23
C VAL A 12 6.09 -0.84 24.16
N LEU A 13 4.81 -0.46 24.16
CA LEU A 13 3.91 -0.67 23.04
C LEU A 13 4.29 0.33 21.95
N LEU A 14 5.09 -0.11 20.97
CA LEU A 14 5.31 0.68 19.77
C LEU A 14 4.01 0.64 18.93
N PRO A 15 3.47 1.79 18.50
CA PRO A 15 2.36 1.79 17.56
C PRO A 15 2.77 1.11 16.26
N PHE A 16 2.06 0.05 15.88
CA PHE A 16 2.15 -0.53 14.55
C PHE A 16 1.35 0.36 13.61
N SER A 17 2.03 1.25 12.88
CA SER A 17 1.40 1.99 11.81
C SER A 17 1.08 1.02 10.68
N ALA A 18 -0.19 0.67 10.51
CA ALA A 18 -0.66 0.06 9.28
C ALA A 18 -0.57 1.14 8.19
N ILE A 19 0.48 1.08 7.38
CA ILE A 19 0.60 1.92 6.18
C ILE A 19 -0.41 1.35 5.18
N SER A 20 -1.59 1.97 5.13
CA SER A 20 -2.48 1.76 3.99
C SER A 20 -1.81 2.35 2.77
N GLY A 21 -1.84 1.64 1.64
CA GLY A 21 -1.36 2.19 0.39
C GLY A 21 -2.16 3.42 -0.04
N GLU A 22 -1.56 4.20 -0.93
CA GLU A 22 -2.06 5.50 -1.38
C GLU A 22 -2.26 5.56 -2.89
N ASN A 23 -3.20 6.39 -3.35
CA ASN A 23 -3.37 6.65 -4.77
C ASN A 23 -2.30 7.64 -5.24
N VAL A 24 -1.59 7.30 -6.32
CA VAL A 24 -0.53 8.13 -6.91
C VAL A 24 -0.95 8.55 -8.31
N THR A 25 -1.02 9.85 -8.55
CA THR A 25 -1.24 10.39 -9.90
C THR A 25 0.08 10.48 -10.66
N TYR A 26 0.10 10.01 -11.91
CA TYR A 26 1.27 10.11 -12.80
C TYR A 26 0.85 10.48 -14.21
N GLN A 27 1.82 10.93 -15.02
CA GLN A 27 1.57 11.39 -16.38
C GLN A 27 2.31 10.56 -17.42
N VAL A 28 1.61 10.24 -18.50
CA VAL A 28 2.17 9.62 -19.72
C VAL A 28 1.66 10.43 -20.91
N ASP A 29 2.56 10.95 -21.73
CA ASP A 29 2.25 11.76 -22.91
C ASP A 29 1.28 12.94 -22.64
N GLY A 30 1.38 13.54 -21.46
CA GLY A 30 0.53 14.65 -21.03
C GLY A 30 -0.88 14.26 -20.58
N MET A 31 -1.18 12.97 -20.47
CA MET A 31 -2.42 12.45 -19.89
C MET A 31 -2.21 12.00 -18.44
N ASP A 32 -3.18 12.27 -17.58
CA ASP A 32 -3.17 11.88 -16.16
C ASP A 32 -3.72 10.45 -15.95
N TYR A 33 -3.00 9.68 -15.15
CA TYR A 33 -3.33 8.32 -14.72
C TYR A 33 -3.29 8.24 -13.20
N GLU A 34 -3.95 7.24 -12.61
CA GLU A 34 -3.96 7.03 -11.17
C GLU A 34 -3.63 5.59 -10.80
N GLY A 35 -2.45 5.39 -10.20
CA GLY A 35 -2.01 4.09 -9.68
C GLY A 35 -2.23 3.98 -8.17
N TYR A 36 -1.95 2.80 -7.62
CA TYR A 36 -1.96 2.54 -6.18
C TYR A 36 -0.58 2.09 -5.72
N TRP A 37 -0.04 2.78 -4.72
CA TRP A 37 1.26 2.54 -4.14
C TRP A 37 1.15 1.93 -2.75
N SER A 38 1.79 0.78 -2.55
CA SER A 38 1.83 0.07 -1.27
C SER A 38 3.30 -0.20 -0.90
N GLU A 39 3.82 0.61 0.02
CA GLU A 39 5.22 0.60 0.45
C GLU A 39 5.46 -0.31 1.65
N ALA A 40 6.44 -1.21 1.56
CA ALA A 40 6.84 -2.12 2.63
C ALA A 40 8.10 -1.61 3.32
N SER A 41 9.14 -1.26 2.55
CA SER A 41 10.33 -0.54 3.02
C SER A 41 11.13 0.04 1.85
N ASP A 42 12.00 1.02 2.12
CA ASP A 42 12.91 1.62 1.13
C ASP A 42 13.79 0.61 0.37
N GLN A 43 14.06 -0.56 0.95
CA GLN A 43 14.93 -1.61 0.40
C GLN A 43 14.16 -2.81 -0.14
N ALA A 44 12.83 -2.80 -0.03
CA ALA A 44 12.00 -3.90 -0.51
C ALA A 44 12.02 -3.98 -2.05
N PRO A 45 12.07 -5.19 -2.64
CA PRO A 45 11.95 -5.35 -4.08
C PRO A 45 10.58 -4.86 -4.59
N LEU A 46 10.59 -4.24 -5.77
CA LEU A 46 9.39 -3.71 -6.41
C LEU A 46 8.66 -4.78 -7.24
N VAL A 47 7.35 -4.89 -7.04
CA VAL A 47 6.41 -5.59 -7.89
C VAL A 47 5.54 -4.56 -8.62
N LEU A 48 5.55 -4.61 -9.94
CA LEU A 48 4.60 -3.88 -10.77
C LEU A 48 3.38 -4.77 -11.00
N LEU A 49 2.23 -4.38 -10.45
CA LEU A 49 0.97 -5.11 -10.60
C LEU A 49 0.19 -4.49 -11.75
N VAL A 50 -0.12 -5.31 -12.75
CA VAL A 50 -0.93 -4.92 -13.92
C VAL A 50 -2.26 -5.67 -13.83
N TYR A 51 -3.37 -4.93 -13.80
CA TYR A 51 -4.70 -5.52 -13.83
C TYR A 51 -5.04 -6.04 -15.22
N ASP A 52 -6.14 -6.79 -15.32
CA ASP A 52 -6.62 -7.35 -16.58
C ASP A 52 -7.47 -6.35 -17.38
N TRP A 53 -8.76 -6.19 -17.07
CA TRP A 53 -9.75 -5.44 -17.85
C TRP A 53 -10.65 -4.54 -16.99
N ASP A 54 -10.92 -4.94 -15.75
CA ASP A 54 -11.85 -4.22 -14.84
C ASP A 54 -11.25 -2.92 -14.28
N GLY A 55 -9.96 -2.68 -14.51
CA GLY A 55 -9.26 -1.50 -14.03
C GLY A 55 -8.65 -1.69 -12.64
N LEU A 56 -8.26 -0.57 -12.04
CA LEU A 56 -7.70 -0.56 -10.69
C LEU A 56 -8.82 -0.55 -9.65
N THR A 57 -9.35 -1.73 -9.33
CA THR A 57 -10.46 -1.89 -8.36
C THR A 57 -9.94 -2.14 -6.94
N ASP A 58 -10.86 -2.38 -6.00
CA ASP A 58 -10.52 -2.78 -4.63
C ASP A 58 -9.81 -4.15 -4.59
N TYR A 59 -10.01 -5.00 -5.59
CA TYR A 59 -9.32 -6.28 -5.69
C TYR A 59 -7.81 -6.07 -5.87
N GLU A 60 -7.39 -5.26 -6.85
CA GLU A 60 -5.98 -4.94 -7.13
C GLU A 60 -5.30 -4.28 -5.94
N LYS A 61 -6.01 -3.35 -5.27
CA LYS A 61 -5.52 -2.72 -4.04
C LYS A 61 -5.31 -3.75 -2.96
N LYS A 62 -6.26 -4.66 -2.75
CA LYS A 62 -6.13 -5.72 -1.75
C LYS A 62 -4.98 -6.68 -2.08
N ARG A 63 -4.77 -7.02 -3.36
CA ARG A 63 -3.64 -7.84 -3.79
C ARG A 63 -2.30 -7.14 -3.60
N SER A 64 -2.27 -5.82 -3.77
CA SER A 64 -1.08 -5.00 -3.50
C SER A 64 -0.73 -5.04 -2.01
N GLU A 65 -1.72 -4.88 -1.13
CA GLU A 65 -1.52 -5.02 0.32
C GLU A 65 -1.01 -6.41 0.72
N MET A 66 -1.57 -7.49 0.13
CA MET A 66 -1.12 -8.85 0.45
C MET A 66 0.33 -9.10 0.05
N LEU A 67 0.78 -8.53 -1.07
CA LEU A 67 2.18 -8.62 -1.50
C LEU A 67 3.07 -7.73 -0.63
N ASN A 68 2.56 -6.59 -0.20
CA ASN A 68 3.22 -5.72 0.76
C ASN A 68 3.48 -6.40 2.10
N GLU A 69 2.50 -7.13 2.63
CA GLU A 69 2.63 -7.96 3.84
C GLU A 69 3.73 -9.03 3.72
N LEU A 70 4.10 -9.43 2.49
CA LEU A 70 5.20 -10.36 2.21
C LEU A 70 6.56 -9.66 2.07
N GLY A 71 6.62 -8.33 2.24
CA GLY A 71 7.84 -7.54 2.18
C GLY A 71 8.18 -7.00 0.79
N TYR A 72 7.20 -6.84 -0.10
CA TYR A 72 7.38 -6.24 -1.42
C TYR A 72 6.84 -4.82 -1.47
N ASN A 73 7.55 -3.92 -2.14
CA ASN A 73 6.94 -2.68 -2.59
C ASN A 73 6.05 -3.00 -3.79
N VAL A 74 4.83 -2.48 -3.83
CA VAL A 74 3.90 -2.78 -4.92
C VAL A 74 3.36 -1.49 -5.51
N PHE A 75 3.47 -1.37 -6.83
CA PHE A 75 2.78 -0.34 -7.59
C PHE A 75 1.78 -1.00 -8.52
N ALA A 76 0.49 -0.79 -8.27
CA ALA A 76 -0.57 -1.20 -9.18
C ALA A 76 -0.84 -0.06 -10.16
N ILE A 77 -0.60 -0.33 -11.44
CA ILE A 77 -0.64 0.67 -12.51
C ILE A 77 -2.05 0.80 -13.10
N ASP A 78 -2.42 2.00 -13.53
CA ASP A 78 -3.57 2.25 -14.38
C ASP A 78 -3.18 2.42 -15.86
N LEU A 79 -3.74 1.58 -16.72
CA LEU A 79 -3.48 1.60 -18.16
C LEU A 79 -4.49 2.44 -18.95
N PHE A 80 -5.64 2.76 -18.37
CA PHE A 80 -6.77 3.38 -19.07
C PHE A 80 -6.95 4.86 -18.75
N GLY A 81 -6.33 5.35 -17.68
CA GLY A 81 -6.33 6.76 -17.31
C GLY A 81 -7.44 7.07 -16.30
N LYS A 82 -7.19 8.10 -15.50
CA LYS A 82 -7.99 8.48 -14.32
C LYS A 82 -9.48 8.72 -14.62
N VAL A 83 -9.82 8.99 -15.89
CA VAL A 83 -11.19 9.26 -16.36
C VAL A 83 -12.04 8.00 -16.46
N ILE A 84 -11.44 6.81 -16.58
CA ILE A 84 -12.15 5.54 -16.87
C ILE A 84 -12.51 4.76 -15.60
N CYS A 85 -12.11 5.23 -14.40
CA CYS A 85 -12.59 4.72 -13.11
C CYS A 85 -14.08 5.03 -12.89
N THR A 86 -14.94 4.39 -13.68
CA THR A 86 -16.35 4.21 -13.36
C THR A 86 -16.39 3.28 -12.17
N ARG A 87 -16.76 3.84 -11.02
CA ARG A 87 -17.24 3.16 -9.81
C ARG A 87 -17.60 1.70 -10.12
N SER A 88 -16.79 0.77 -9.60
CA SER A 88 -17.04 -0.68 -9.70
C SER A 88 -18.54 -0.94 -9.59
N PHE A 89 -19.10 -1.62 -10.59
CA PHE A 89 -20.49 -2.05 -10.57
C PHE A 89 -20.64 -3.03 -9.40
N GLY A 90 -20.92 -2.48 -8.22
CA GLY A 90 -21.19 -3.23 -7.01
C GLY A 90 -22.40 -4.13 -7.22
N HIS A 91 -22.28 -5.37 -6.78
CA HIS A 91 -23.42 -6.16 -6.31
C HIS A 91 -23.68 -5.83 -4.84
#